data_AF-A0AAV4K2L3-F1
#
_entry.id   AF-A0AAV4K2L3-F1
#
_cell.length_a   1.000
_cell.length_b   1.000
_cell.length_c   1.000
_cell.angle_alpha   90.00
_cell.angle_beta   90.00
_cell.angle_gamma   90.00
#
_symmetry.space_group_name_H-M   'P 1'
#
loop_
_entity.id
_entity.type
_entity.pdbx_description
1 polymer ?
#
loop_
_entity_poly.entity_id
_entity_poly.type
_entity_poly.pdbx_seq_one_letter_code
_entity_poly.pdbx_strand_id
1 'polypeptide(L)'
;MTRLVSHQEILRNTIPFDYPVVRGIYFLLAQRQIVYVGQSINCHNRVRMHLADKDFDSYAVLPATPTDDLNTLEALYILRFRPGYNLALPTTLLLISAYSLKRKKVSRFLLRKLTDDGVLEPVVFQGVTYYWRAEIEDAVERGLL
;
A
#
# COMPACT_ATOMS: atom_id res chain seq x y z
N MET A 1 13.46 -40.12 19.77
CA MET A 1 13.39 -39.70 21.18
C MET A 1 13.47 -38.20 21.23
N THR A 2 12.42 -37.54 21.73
CA THR A 2 12.40 -36.08 21.88
C THR A 2 13.05 -35.72 23.21
N ARG A 3 14.26 -35.15 23.19
CA ARG A 3 14.96 -34.66 24.39
C ARG A 3 14.50 -33.24 24.69
N LEU A 4 14.07 -33.00 25.93
CA LEU A 4 13.81 -31.65 26.44
C LEU A 4 15.15 -30.94 26.70
N VAL A 5 15.25 -29.70 26.26
CA VAL A 5 16.41 -28.83 26.52
C VAL A 5 16.29 -28.17 27.90
N SER A 6 17.42 -28.01 28.58
CA SER A 6 17.49 -27.35 29.89
C SER A 6 17.22 -25.85 29.79
N HIS A 7 16.82 -25.24 30.91
CA HIS A 7 16.63 -23.79 31.00
C HIS A 7 17.86 -22.99 30.55
N GLN A 8 19.07 -23.44 30.90
CA GLN A 8 20.33 -22.81 30.46
C GLN A 8 20.61 -22.98 28.96
N GLU A 9 20.18 -24.09 28.35
CA GLU A 9 20.24 -24.25 26.89
C GLU A 9 19.26 -23.32 26.18
N ILE A 10 18.06 -23.09 26.75
CA ILE A 10 17.09 -22.12 26.22
C ILE A 10 17.65 -20.69 26.29
N LEU A 11 18.18 -20.28 27.45
CA LEU A 11 18.72 -18.94 27.66
C LEU A 11 19.90 -18.61 26.72
N ARG A 12 20.75 -19.59 26.41
CA ARG A 12 21.88 -19.43 25.47
C ARG A 12 21.47 -19.25 24.01
N ASN A 13 20.24 -19.63 23.67
CA ASN A 13 19.67 -19.48 22.33
C ASN A 13 18.66 -18.33 22.25
N THR A 14 18.69 -17.40 23.22
CA THR A 14 17.81 -16.23 23.18
C THR A 14 18.22 -15.30 22.04
N ILE A 15 17.28 -15.02 21.15
CA ILE A 15 17.40 -13.94 20.17
C ILE A 15 16.82 -12.70 20.87
N PRO A 16 17.56 -11.58 20.98
CA PRO A 16 17.05 -10.35 21.53
C PRO A 16 15.75 -9.94 20.84
N PHE A 17 14.74 -9.58 21.63
CA PHE A 17 13.47 -9.10 21.09
C PHE A 17 13.63 -7.77 20.34
N ASP A 18 14.75 -7.06 20.54
CA ASP A 18 14.95 -5.68 20.10
C ASP A 18 15.21 -5.48 18.61
N TYR A 19 14.94 -6.47 17.76
CA TYR A 19 14.92 -6.23 16.32
C TYR A 19 13.96 -5.06 16.08
N PRO A 20 14.45 -3.89 15.64
CA PRO A 20 13.69 -2.67 15.78
C PRO A 20 12.41 -2.84 14.98
N VAL A 21 11.27 -2.63 15.63
CA VAL A 21 9.99 -2.62 14.95
C VAL A 21 10.03 -1.47 13.96
N VAL A 22 10.22 -1.80 12.68
CA VAL A 22 10.25 -0.79 11.62
C VAL A 22 8.84 -0.56 11.11
N ARG A 23 8.25 0.57 11.50
CA ARG A 23 7.08 1.13 10.84
C ARG A 23 7.51 1.76 9.53
N GLY A 24 6.79 1.49 8.44
CA GLY A 24 7.13 2.07 7.14
C GLY A 24 6.52 1.37 5.95
N ILE A 25 7.16 1.60 4.80
CA ILE A 25 6.85 0.95 3.53
C ILE A 25 7.90 -0.15 3.30
N TYR A 26 7.46 -1.35 2.94
CA TYR A 26 8.35 -2.42 2.51
C TYR A 26 8.14 -2.73 1.04
N PHE A 27 9.23 -3.12 0.39
CA PHE A 27 9.31 -3.48 -1.01
C PHE A 27 9.78 -4.93 -1.08
N LEU A 28 9.02 -5.81 -1.73
CA LEU A 28 9.49 -7.16 -2.04
C LEU A 28 10.11 -7.14 -3.43
N LEU A 29 11.27 -7.80 -3.56
CA LEU A 29 12.04 -7.81 -4.80
C LEU A 29 12.27 -9.26 -5.27
N ALA A 30 12.06 -9.48 -6.56
CA ALA A 30 12.49 -10.69 -7.25
C ALA A 30 13.44 -10.27 -8.37
N GLN A 31 14.64 -10.84 -8.40
CA GLN A 31 15.68 -10.55 -9.39
C GLN A 31 15.92 -9.04 -9.56
N ARG A 32 15.99 -8.32 -8.42
CA ARG A 32 16.16 -6.86 -8.33
C ARG A 32 15.00 -6.02 -8.89
N GLN A 33 13.85 -6.62 -9.20
CA GLN A 33 12.62 -5.92 -9.60
C GLN A 33 11.65 -5.82 -8.43
N ILE A 34 11.02 -4.66 -8.23
CA ILE A 34 9.98 -4.49 -7.21
C ILE A 34 8.72 -5.22 -7.66
N VAL A 35 8.39 -6.32 -6.99
CA VAL A 35 7.22 -7.16 -7.33
C VAL A 35 6.03 -6.89 -6.43
N TYR A 36 6.24 -6.26 -5.27
CA TYR A 36 5.18 -5.87 -4.34
C TYR A 36 5.62 -4.67 -3.49
N VAL A 37 4.67 -3.80 -3.17
CA VAL A 37 4.80 -2.71 -2.20
C VAL A 37 3.72 -2.88 -1.15
N GLY A 38 4.10 -2.77 0.12
CA GLY A 38 3.16 -2.80 1.23
C GLY A 38 3.58 -1.88 2.37
N GLN A 39 2.70 -1.68 3.34
CA GLN A 39 2.99 -0.91 4.56
C GLN A 39 2.77 -1.72 5.84
N SER A 40 3.44 -1.33 6.92
CA SER A 40 3.14 -1.86 8.25
C SER A 40 3.66 -1.00 9.38
N ILE A 41 3.09 -1.18 10.57
CA ILE A 41 3.74 -0.82 11.83
C ILE A 41 4.93 -1.74 12.17
N ASN A 42 4.96 -2.96 11.64
CA ASN A 42 6.06 -3.92 11.81
C ASN A 42 6.35 -4.60 10.46
N CYS A 43 7.19 -3.95 9.66
CA CYS A 43 7.50 -4.38 8.29
C CYS A 43 8.14 -5.77 8.26
N HIS A 44 9.07 -6.08 9.17
CA HIS A 44 9.74 -7.38 9.20
C HIS A 44 8.76 -8.54 9.40
N ASN A 45 7.80 -8.38 10.32
CA ASN A 45 6.78 -9.40 10.53
C ASN A 45 5.88 -9.57 9.29
N ARG A 46 5.47 -8.46 8.65
CA ARG A 46 4.64 -8.51 7.43
C ARG A 46 5.37 -9.13 6.24
N VAL A 47 6.64 -8.82 6.04
CA VAL A 47 7.48 -9.44 5.01
C VAL A 47 7.54 -10.96 5.23
N ARG A 48 7.76 -11.41 6.47
CA ARG A 48 7.80 -12.84 6.79
C ARG A 48 6.49 -13.55 6.46
N MET A 49 5.35 -12.93 6.72
CA MET A 49 4.05 -13.49 6.35
C MET A 49 3.89 -13.70 4.84
N HIS A 50 4.56 -12.88 4.02
CA HIS A 50 4.47 -12.98 2.57
C HIS A 50 5.28 -14.11 1.94
N LEU A 51 6.18 -14.75 2.71
CA LEU A 51 6.89 -15.95 2.26
C LEU A 51 5.93 -17.10 1.90
N ALA A 52 4.69 -17.08 2.40
CA ALA A 52 3.68 -18.09 2.12
C ALA A 52 2.89 -17.83 0.83
N ASP A 53 2.86 -16.59 0.32
CA ASP A 53 1.93 -16.18 -0.75
C ASP A 53 2.56 -15.39 -1.91
N LYS A 54 3.85 -15.04 -1.84
CA LYS A 54 4.56 -14.27 -2.89
C LYS A 54 5.94 -14.83 -3.12
N ASP A 55 6.37 -14.79 -4.39
CA ASP A 55 7.72 -15.14 -4.79
C ASP A 55 8.62 -13.89 -4.82
N PHE A 56 9.65 -13.87 -3.99
CA PHE A 56 10.66 -12.80 -3.87
C PHE A 56 11.95 -13.35 -3.22
N ASP A 57 13.10 -12.78 -3.56
CA ASP A 57 14.41 -13.19 -3.04
C ASP A 57 15.02 -12.21 -2.04
N SER A 58 14.51 -10.98 -2.02
CA SER A 58 15.02 -9.91 -1.18
C SER A 58 13.93 -8.89 -0.87
N TYR A 59 14.16 -8.04 0.13
CA TYR A 59 13.25 -6.97 0.48
C TYR A 59 13.99 -5.73 0.99
N ALA A 60 13.36 -4.57 0.84
CA ALA A 60 13.82 -3.32 1.41
C ALA A 60 12.72 -2.71 2.29
N VAL A 61 13.10 -1.89 3.27
CA VAL A 61 12.16 -1.16 4.11
C VAL A 61 12.58 0.31 4.13
N LEU A 62 11.62 1.20 3.86
CA LEU A 62 11.72 2.63 4.07
C LEU A 62 11.01 2.97 5.39
N PRO A 63 11.75 3.30 6.46
CA PRO A 63 11.16 3.69 7.74
C PRO A 63 10.31 4.96 7.57
N ALA A 64 9.20 5.02 8.31
CA ALA A 64 8.30 6.17 8.33
C ALA A 64 8.03 6.64 9.75
N THR A 65 8.02 7.95 9.93
CA THR A 65 7.72 8.64 11.18
C THR A 65 6.24 8.50 11.56
N PRO A 66 5.87 8.59 12.85
CA PRO A 66 4.47 8.45 13.28
C PRO A 66 3.47 9.37 12.55
N THR A 67 3.93 10.53 12.07
CA THR A 67 3.11 11.52 11.34
C THR A 67 2.88 11.19 9.87
N ASP A 68 3.65 10.26 9.29
CA ASP A 68 3.53 9.90 7.88
C ASP A 68 2.23 9.12 7.62
N ASP A 69 1.47 9.51 6.59
CA ASP A 69 0.34 8.73 6.07
C ASP A 69 0.84 7.55 5.22
N LEU A 70 0.93 6.38 5.85
CA LEU A 70 1.38 5.15 5.20
C LEU A 70 0.52 4.74 4.01
N ASN A 71 -0.79 4.98 4.04
CA ASN A 71 -1.66 4.61 2.92
C ASN A 71 -1.33 5.46 1.69
N THR A 72 -1.16 6.77 1.89
CA THR A 72 -0.76 7.68 0.82
C THR A 72 0.62 7.33 0.26
N LEU A 73 1.61 7.11 1.13
CA LEU A 73 2.96 6.71 0.69
C LEU A 73 2.95 5.38 -0.08
N GLU A 74 2.24 4.37 0.43
CA GLU A 74 2.07 3.07 -0.23
C GLU A 74 1.45 3.23 -1.62
N ALA A 75 0.35 3.98 -1.76
CA ALA A 75 -0.29 4.19 -3.07
C ALA A 75 0.64 4.91 -4.06
N LEU A 76 1.38 5.93 -3.61
CA LEU A 76 2.32 6.65 -4.48
C LEU A 76 3.43 5.74 -5.00
N TYR A 77 3.99 4.87 -4.13
CA TYR A 77 4.98 3.89 -4.57
C TYR A 77 4.39 2.82 -5.48
N ILE A 78 3.18 2.33 -5.22
CA ILE A 78 2.48 1.39 -6.11
C ILE A 78 2.27 2.03 -7.49
N LEU A 79 1.82 3.28 -7.55
CA LEU A 79 1.65 3.99 -8.83
C LEU A 79 2.97 4.21 -9.57
N ARG A 80 4.04 4.53 -8.83
CA ARG A 80 5.37 4.78 -9.38
C ARG A 80 6.04 3.54 -9.97
N PHE A 81 5.87 2.39 -9.33
CA PHE A 81 6.57 1.15 -9.69
C PHE A 81 5.70 0.11 -10.38
N ARG A 82 4.37 0.21 -10.22
CA ARG A 82 3.36 -0.71 -10.75
C ARG A 82 3.70 -2.21 -10.53
N PRO A 83 4.03 -2.61 -9.30
CA PRO A 83 4.39 -3.99 -8.97
C PRO A 83 3.26 -4.98 -9.31
N GLY A 84 3.63 -6.14 -9.85
CA GLY A 84 2.67 -7.14 -10.34
C GLY A 84 1.76 -7.74 -9.25
N TYR A 85 2.25 -7.91 -8.02
CA TYR A 85 1.44 -8.47 -6.93
C TYR A 85 0.49 -7.46 -6.27
N ASN A 86 0.59 -6.16 -6.55
CA ASN A 86 -0.40 -5.20 -6.07
C ASN A 86 -1.61 -5.19 -7.00
N LEU A 87 -2.78 -5.58 -6.47
CA LEU A 87 -4.03 -5.68 -7.22
C LEU A 87 -4.90 -4.42 -7.11
N ALA A 88 -4.67 -3.58 -6.12
CA ALA A 88 -5.39 -2.34 -5.89
C ALA A 88 -4.51 -1.34 -5.12
N LEU A 89 -4.88 -0.06 -5.17
CA LEU A 89 -4.33 0.96 -4.28
C LEU A 89 -5.03 0.91 -2.90
N PRO A 90 -4.31 1.20 -1.80
CA PRO A 90 -4.93 1.38 -0.50
C PRO A 90 -5.89 2.59 -0.51
N THR A 91 -6.75 2.69 0.51
CA THR A 91 -7.58 3.89 0.69
C THR A 91 -6.71 5.02 1.22
N THR A 92 -6.56 6.09 0.44
CA THR A 92 -5.64 7.20 0.78
C THR A 92 -6.36 8.53 0.91
N LEU A 93 -5.62 9.52 1.40
CA LEU A 93 -6.05 10.92 1.46
C LEU A 93 -5.94 11.65 0.12
N LEU A 94 -5.20 11.10 -0.86
CA LEU A 94 -5.01 11.73 -2.17
C LEU A 94 -5.93 11.18 -3.25
N LEU A 95 -6.29 9.90 -3.18
CA LEU A 95 -7.01 9.21 -4.26
C LEU A 95 -8.31 8.60 -3.74
N ILE A 96 -9.31 8.60 -4.61
CA ILE A 96 -10.58 7.92 -4.38
C ILE A 96 -10.97 7.11 -5.61
N SER A 97 -11.38 5.85 -5.42
CA SER A 97 -11.81 5.01 -6.53
C SER A 97 -13.18 5.45 -7.06
N ALA A 98 -13.40 5.26 -8.37
CA ALA A 98 -14.70 5.46 -9.00
C ALA A 98 -15.81 4.64 -8.32
N TYR A 99 -15.47 3.46 -7.79
CA TYR A 99 -16.38 2.63 -7.00
C TYR A 99 -16.80 3.32 -5.68
N SER A 100 -15.84 3.88 -4.94
CA SER A 100 -16.12 4.62 -3.70
C SER A 100 -16.94 5.88 -3.96
N LEU A 101 -16.68 6.61 -5.05
CA LEU A 101 -17.51 7.74 -5.49
C LEU A 101 -18.94 7.31 -5.84
N LYS A 102 -19.11 6.20 -6.55
CA LYS A 102 -20.45 5.63 -6.81
C LYS A 102 -21.19 5.32 -5.51
N ARG A 103 -20.52 4.76 -4.49
CA ARG A 103 -21.13 4.51 -3.16
C ARG A 103 -21.52 5.81 -2.44
N LYS A 104 -20.81 6.90 -2.70
CA LYS A 104 -21.15 8.27 -2.28
C LYS A 104 -22.20 8.94 -3.18
N LYS A 105 -22.88 8.17 -4.04
CA LYS A 105 -23.94 8.62 -4.98
C LYS A 105 -23.46 9.60 -6.05
N VAL A 106 -22.16 9.67 -6.32
CA VAL A 106 -21.64 10.43 -7.46
C VAL A 106 -21.94 9.68 -8.76
N SER A 107 -22.55 10.38 -9.73
CA SER A 107 -22.97 9.80 -11.01
C SER A 107 -21.78 9.37 -11.86
N ARG A 108 -21.80 8.13 -12.37
CA ARG A 108 -20.79 7.63 -13.33
C ARG A 108 -20.79 8.41 -14.64
N PHE A 109 -21.96 8.87 -15.09
CA PHE A 109 -22.07 9.68 -16.30
C PHE A 109 -21.39 11.03 -16.09
N LEU A 110 -21.57 11.64 -14.91
CA LEU A 110 -20.97 12.92 -14.59
C LEU A 110 -19.45 12.81 -14.43
N LEU A 111 -18.94 11.77 -13.75
CA LEU A 111 -17.50 11.51 -13.69
C LEU A 111 -16.88 11.37 -15.08
N ARG A 112 -17.53 10.62 -15.97
CA ARG A 112 -17.07 10.48 -17.36
C ARG A 112 -17.08 11.82 -18.08
N LYS A 113 -18.17 12.58 -17.99
CA LYS A 113 -18.27 13.90 -18.60
C LYS A 113 -17.14 14.83 -18.12
N LEU A 114 -16.90 14.91 -16.81
CA LEU A 114 -15.84 15.74 -16.24
C LEU A 114 -14.43 15.27 -16.62
N THR A 115 -14.25 13.97 -16.86
CA THR A 115 -13.01 13.43 -17.44
C THR A 115 -12.87 13.88 -18.90
N ASP A 116 -13.92 13.72 -19.70
CA ASP A 116 -13.93 14.10 -21.13
C ASP A 116 -13.74 15.62 -21.32
N ASP A 117 -14.25 16.42 -20.37
CA ASP A 117 -14.11 17.88 -20.31
C ASP A 117 -12.75 18.34 -19.74
N GLY A 118 -11.88 17.41 -19.30
CA GLY A 118 -10.54 17.70 -18.76
C GLY A 118 -10.53 18.30 -17.34
N VAL A 119 -11.64 18.18 -16.60
CA VAL A 119 -11.77 18.64 -15.20
C VAL A 119 -11.17 17.64 -14.22
N LEU A 120 -11.28 16.34 -14.52
CA LEU A 120 -10.73 15.26 -13.70
C LEU A 120 -9.70 14.47 -14.50
N GLU A 121 -8.52 14.21 -13.91
CA GLU A 121 -7.50 13.36 -14.53
C GLU A 121 -7.55 11.96 -13.90
N PRO A 122 -7.98 10.93 -14.64
CA PRO A 122 -8.18 9.60 -14.08
C PRO A 122 -6.86 8.86 -13.96
N VAL A 123 -6.61 8.28 -12.79
CA VAL A 123 -5.51 7.33 -12.59
C VAL A 123 -6.04 5.91 -12.72
N VAL A 124 -5.58 5.16 -13.72
CA VAL A 124 -5.96 3.75 -13.89
C VAL A 124 -4.87 2.84 -13.33
N PHE A 125 -5.25 1.95 -12.41
CA PHE A 125 -4.37 0.91 -11.86
C PHE A 125 -5.10 -0.43 -11.81
N GLN A 126 -4.52 -1.47 -12.42
CA GLN A 126 -5.11 -2.83 -12.50
C GLN A 126 -6.59 -2.84 -12.94
N GLY A 127 -6.93 -2.01 -13.93
CA GLY A 127 -8.30 -1.88 -14.45
C GLY A 127 -9.28 -1.10 -13.55
N VAL A 128 -8.83 -0.60 -12.40
CA VAL A 128 -9.61 0.27 -11.51
C VAL A 128 -9.26 1.73 -11.77
N THR A 129 -10.29 2.55 -11.98
CA THR A 129 -10.16 4.01 -12.11
C THR A 129 -10.21 4.68 -10.74
N TYR A 130 -9.25 5.56 -10.51
CA TYR A 130 -9.14 6.44 -9.35
C TYR A 130 -9.11 7.90 -9.82
N TYR A 131 -9.50 8.80 -8.94
CA TYR A 131 -9.44 10.25 -9.16
C TYR A 131 -8.73 10.92 -7.98
N TRP A 132 -8.08 12.05 -8.24
CA TRP A 132 -7.51 12.87 -7.19
C TRP A 132 -8.62 13.51 -6.38
N ARG A 133 -8.53 13.41 -5.05
CA ARG A 133 -9.53 13.97 -4.15
C ARG A 133 -9.60 15.49 -4.26
N ALA A 134 -8.45 16.15 -4.45
CA ALA A 134 -8.40 17.59 -4.66
C ALA A 134 -9.22 18.02 -5.90
N GLU A 135 -9.18 17.27 -7.00
CA GLU A 135 -9.97 17.57 -8.20
C GLU A 135 -11.46 17.32 -7.97
N ILE A 136 -11.80 16.28 -7.22
CA ILE A 136 -13.20 16.01 -6.82
C ILE A 136 -13.72 17.14 -5.91
N GLU A 137 -12.91 17.59 -4.95
CA GLU A 137 -13.23 18.68 -4.03
C GLU A 137 -13.42 20.01 -4.79
N ASP A 138 -12.49 20.37 -5.69
CA ASP A 138 -12.62 21.54 -6.57
C ASP A 138 -13.90 21.48 -7.43
N ALA A 139 -14.19 20.31 -8.01
CA ALA A 139 -15.40 20.12 -8.80
C ALA A 139 -16.69 20.29 -7.96
N VAL A 140 -16.70 19.85 -6.71
CA VAL A 140 -17.82 20.09 -5.78
C VAL A 140 -17.94 21.58 -5.44
N GLU A 141 -16.83 22.25 -5.11
CA GLU A 141 -16.81 23.69 -4.78
C GLU A 141 -17.31 24.55 -5.95
N ARG A 142 -17.04 24.13 -7.18
CA ARG A 142 -17.50 24.78 -8.41
C ARG A 142 -18.94 24.39 -8.83
N GLY A 143 -19.59 23.50 -8.08
CA GLY A 143 -20.95 23.02 -8.38
C GLY A 143 -21.04 22.11 -9.60
N LEU A 144 -19.95 21.44 -9.96
CA LEU A 144 -19.86 20.49 -11.06
C LEU A 144 -20.19 19.04 -10.64
N LEU A 145 -20.15 18.75 -9.33
CA LEU A 145 -20.43 17.44 -8.70
C LEU A 145 -21.48 17.51 -7.60
#